data_AF-A0A5C8HTI2-F1
#
_entry.id   AF-A0A5C8HTI2-F1
#
_cell.length_a   1.000
_cell.length_b   1.000
_cell.length_c   1.000
_cell.angle_alpha   90.00
_cell.angle_beta   90.00
_cell.angle_gamma   90.00
#
_symmetry.space_group_name_H-M   'P 1'
#
loop_
_entity.id
_entity.type
_entity.pdbx_description
1 polymer ?
#
loop_
_entity_poly.entity_id
_entity_poly.type
_entity_poly.pdbx_seq_one_letter_code
_entity_poly.pdbx_strand_id
1 'polypeptide(L)'
;MRSIRVALGVALTLGALSLAGCAASPDMGGLAAHLEEVDGVNAVSADVGHPGAPWNTEVVVRLFVDDPSDAEFTSVIRGAIPALADDPTTARHGATVMFIEGVPGDYDNSGQQLRGKLRPGSKVYDELGLEFGESMRLSPEDIARLAEGS
;
A
#
# COMPACT_ATOMS: atom_id res chain seq x y z
N MET A 1 39.60 10.32 56.20
CA MET A 1 40.16 10.57 54.85
C MET A 1 39.19 9.95 53.85
N ARG A 2 38.16 10.67 53.41
CA ARG A 2 38.10 11.38 52.11
C ARG A 2 38.48 10.45 50.94
N SER A 3 37.48 9.85 50.30
CA SER A 3 37.56 9.44 48.90
C SER A 3 36.18 9.66 48.29
N ILE A 4 36.19 10.54 47.31
CA ILE A 4 35.08 11.25 46.68
C ILE A 4 35.17 10.88 45.20
N ARG A 5 34.02 10.59 44.57
CA ARG A 5 33.78 10.49 43.11
C ARG A 5 34.42 9.24 42.46
N VAL A 6 33.83 8.56 41.49
CA VAL A 6 33.05 9.02 40.35
C VAL A 6 32.15 7.85 39.92
N ALA A 7 30.86 7.89 40.25
CA ALA A 7 29.84 7.06 39.61
C ALA A 7 29.45 7.73 38.28
N LEU A 8 30.27 7.56 37.25
CA LEU A 8 30.03 8.14 35.93
C LEU A 8 30.49 7.14 34.86
N GLY A 9 29.76 6.03 34.74
CA GLY A 9 30.18 4.95 33.84
C GLY A 9 29.06 4.10 33.26
N VAL A 10 27.78 4.47 33.43
CA VAL A 10 26.64 3.65 32.94
C VAL A 10 25.67 4.43 32.04
N ALA A 11 25.81 5.75 31.90
CA ALA A 11 24.82 6.57 31.19
C ALA A 11 25.06 6.73 29.67
N LEU A 12 26.05 6.05 29.07
CA LEU A 12 26.42 6.26 27.65
C LEU A 12 26.09 5.10 26.71
N THR A 13 25.57 3.96 27.18
CA THR A 13 25.23 2.82 26.31
C THR A 13 23.75 2.70 25.96
N LEU A 14 22.85 3.46 26.61
CA LEU A 14 21.42 3.46 26.27
C LEU A 14 21.06 4.38 25.10
N GLY A 15 21.94 5.31 24.71
CA GLY A 15 21.71 6.25 23.61
C GLY A 15 22.08 5.72 22.22
N ALA A 16 22.78 4.58 22.13
CA ALA A 16 23.26 4.05 20.85
C ALA A 16 22.33 3.00 20.22
N LEU A 17 21.34 2.48 20.97
CA LEU A 17 20.34 1.52 20.44
C LEU A 17 19.15 2.20 19.76
N SER A 18 19.00 3.52 19.87
CA SER A 18 17.91 4.25 19.23
C SER A 18 18.15 4.58 17.74
N LEU A 19 19.34 4.33 17.20
CA LEU A 19 19.67 4.59 15.78
C LEU A 19 19.79 3.33 14.90
N ALA A 20 19.58 2.13 15.47
CA ALA A 20 19.56 0.87 14.70
C ALA A 20 18.14 0.33 14.45
N GLY A 21 17.12 1.14 14.74
CA GLY A 21 15.75 0.86 14.32
C GLY A 21 15.54 1.25 12.87
N CYS A 22 16.20 0.55 11.94
CA CYS A 22 15.65 0.46 10.59
C CYS A 22 14.25 -0.14 10.78
N ALA A 23 13.21 0.69 10.72
CA ALA A 23 11.84 0.19 10.78
C ALA A 23 11.72 -0.84 9.65
N ALA A 24 11.58 -2.12 10.01
CA ALA A 24 11.33 -3.16 9.04
C ALA A 24 10.08 -2.76 8.26
N SER A 25 10.10 -3.00 6.95
CA SER A 25 8.93 -2.79 6.11
C SER A 25 7.73 -3.52 6.72
N PRO A 26 6.56 -2.87 6.83
CA PRO A 26 5.33 -3.57 7.15
C PRO A 26 5.17 -4.80 6.26
N ASP A 27 4.74 -5.92 6.86
CA ASP A 27 4.37 -7.12 6.13
C ASP A 27 3.01 -6.91 5.46
N MET A 28 2.98 -6.99 4.12
CA MET A 28 1.78 -6.76 3.32
C MET A 28 1.08 -8.07 2.90
N GLY A 29 1.57 -9.23 3.36
CA GLY A 29 1.00 -10.53 2.98
C GLY A 29 -0.46 -10.70 3.37
N GLY A 30 -0.86 -10.16 4.54
CA GLY A 30 -2.26 -10.19 4.99
C GLY A 30 -3.18 -9.37 4.09
N LEU A 31 -2.77 -8.15 3.71
CA LEU A 31 -3.52 -7.31 2.78
C LEU A 31 -3.63 -7.98 1.40
N ALA A 32 -2.52 -8.53 0.88
CA ALA A 32 -2.53 -9.20 -0.42
C ALA A 32 -3.50 -10.39 -0.44
N ALA A 33 -3.49 -11.23 0.60
CA ALA A 33 -4.40 -12.38 0.70
C ALA A 33 -5.88 -11.96 0.72
N HIS A 34 -6.25 -10.91 1.45
CA HIS A 34 -7.63 -10.41 1.43
C HIS A 34 -8.01 -9.82 0.06
N LEU A 35 -7.08 -9.11 -0.60
CA LEU A 35 -7.34 -8.54 -1.92
C LEU A 35 -7.45 -9.61 -3.01
N GLU A 36 -6.83 -10.78 -2.84
CA GLU A 36 -7.00 -11.93 -3.74
C GLU A 36 -8.42 -12.52 -3.69
N GLU A 37 -9.18 -12.26 -2.63
CA GLU A 37 -10.58 -12.69 -2.51
C GLU A 37 -11.56 -11.76 -3.23
N VAL A 38 -11.09 -10.65 -3.80
CA VAL A 38 -11.92 -9.70 -4.55
C VAL A 38 -12.30 -10.28 -5.91
N ASP A 39 -13.60 -10.36 -6.19
CA ASP A 39 -14.13 -10.78 -7.49
C ASP A 39 -13.51 -9.92 -8.61
N GLY A 40 -13.02 -10.58 -9.67
CA GLY A 40 -12.37 -9.91 -10.81
C GLY A 40 -10.84 -9.81 -10.70
N VAL A 41 -10.26 -10.14 -9.54
CA VAL A 41 -8.81 -10.13 -9.32
C VAL A 41 -8.23 -11.53 -9.54
N ASN A 42 -7.29 -11.63 -10.47
CA ASN A 42 -6.56 -12.87 -10.77
C ASN A 42 -5.40 -13.13 -9.81
N ALA A 43 -4.77 -12.06 -9.33
CA ALA A 43 -3.61 -12.08 -8.44
C ALA A 43 -3.33 -10.69 -7.86
N VAL A 44 -2.57 -10.63 -6.76
CA VAL A 44 -2.23 -9.38 -6.09
C VAL A 44 -0.74 -9.31 -5.78
N SER A 45 -0.20 -8.09 -5.82
CA SER A 45 1.05 -7.74 -5.16
C SER A 45 0.83 -6.44 -4.38
N ALA A 46 1.19 -6.45 -3.10
CA ALA A 46 1.15 -5.28 -2.24
C ALA A 46 2.53 -5.04 -1.63
N ASP A 47 3.06 -3.83 -1.78
CA ASP A 47 4.37 -3.44 -1.28
C ASP A 47 4.31 -2.07 -0.62
N VAL A 48 5.18 -1.81 0.35
CA VAL A 48 5.38 -0.44 0.85
C VAL A 48 6.37 0.28 -0.05
N GLY A 49 5.98 1.44 -0.58
CA GLY A 49 6.84 2.34 -1.33
C GLY A 49 7.97 2.88 -0.44
N HIS A 50 9.21 2.79 -0.91
CA HIS A 50 10.41 3.30 -0.23
C HIS A 50 10.61 2.80 1.22
N PRO A 51 10.76 1.47 1.42
CA PRO A 51 10.93 0.90 2.74
C PRO A 51 12.14 1.52 3.48
N GLY A 52 11.88 2.03 4.70
CA GLY A 52 12.89 2.67 5.54
C GLY A 52 12.93 4.20 5.49
N ALA A 53 12.14 4.84 4.64
CA ALA A 53 11.91 6.28 4.69
C ALA A 53 10.77 6.60 5.68
N PRO A 54 11.02 7.26 6.83
CA PRO A 54 9.98 7.54 7.82
C PRO A 54 8.89 8.52 7.31
N TRP A 55 9.10 9.15 6.15
CA TRP A 55 8.20 10.11 5.52
C TRP A 55 7.40 9.52 4.34
N ASN A 56 7.71 8.31 3.88
CA ASN A 56 7.03 7.72 2.73
C ASN A 56 6.82 6.23 2.93
N THR A 57 5.60 5.88 3.29
CA THR A 57 5.11 4.52 3.53
C THR A 57 3.79 4.32 2.80
N GLU A 58 3.65 4.96 1.63
CA GLU A 58 2.51 4.71 0.74
C GLU A 58 2.51 3.24 0.32
N VAL A 59 1.35 2.59 0.38
CA VAL A 59 1.21 1.20 -0.08
C VAL A 59 0.96 1.21 -1.58
N VAL A 60 1.72 0.44 -2.34
CA VAL A 60 1.50 0.21 -3.76
C VAL A 60 0.85 -1.16 -3.93
N VAL A 61 -0.37 -1.16 -4.44
CA VAL A 61 -1.14 -2.36 -4.74
C VAL A 61 -1.22 -2.55 -6.25
N ARG A 62 -0.85 -3.73 -6.73
CA ARG A 62 -1.02 -4.17 -8.10
C ARG A 62 -2.10 -5.24 -8.09
N LEU A 63 -3.22 -4.95 -8.76
CA LEU A 63 -4.32 -5.88 -8.97
C LEU A 63 -4.23 -6.38 -10.40
N PHE A 64 -4.05 -7.69 -10.56
CA PHE A 64 -4.00 -8.33 -11.86
C PHE A 64 -5.41 -8.69 -12.29
N VAL A 65 -5.85 -8.25 -13.48
CA VAL A 65 -7.23 -8.38 -13.97
C VAL A 65 -7.23 -8.67 -15.47
N ASP A 66 -8.28 -9.31 -15.98
CA ASP A 66 -8.41 -9.60 -17.43
C ASP A 66 -9.38 -8.65 -18.15
N ASP A 67 -10.41 -8.13 -17.47
CA ASP A 67 -11.37 -7.21 -18.09
C ASP A 67 -10.96 -5.75 -17.87
N PRO A 68 -10.56 -5.01 -18.93
CA PRO A 68 -10.21 -3.61 -18.84
C PRO A 68 -11.42 -2.67 -18.87
N SER A 69 -12.63 -3.15 -18.57
CA SER A 69 -13.84 -2.32 -18.58
C SER A 69 -13.92 -1.38 -17.38
N ASP A 70 -14.50 -0.19 -17.58
CA ASP A 70 -14.75 0.76 -16.50
C ASP A 70 -15.62 0.15 -15.38
N ALA A 71 -16.56 -0.72 -15.75
CA ALA A 71 -17.44 -1.40 -14.79
C ALA A 71 -16.64 -2.35 -13.89
N GLU A 72 -15.72 -3.11 -14.47
CA GLU A 72 -14.85 -4.00 -13.72
C GLU A 72 -13.93 -3.21 -12.78
N PHE A 73 -13.28 -2.16 -13.27
CA PHE A 73 -12.43 -1.33 -12.42
C PHE A 73 -13.18 -0.75 -11.22
N THR A 74 -14.39 -0.20 -11.43
CA THR A 74 -15.21 0.30 -10.32
C THR A 74 -15.58 -0.82 -9.34
N SER A 75 -15.98 -1.99 -9.85
CA SER A 75 -16.35 -3.15 -9.03
C SER A 75 -15.19 -3.63 -8.17
N VAL A 76 -14.03 -3.84 -8.79
CA VAL A 76 -12.80 -4.29 -8.12
C VAL A 76 -12.36 -3.30 -7.05
N ILE A 77 -12.39 -1.99 -7.32
CA ILE A 77 -12.06 -1.00 -6.29
C ILE A 77 -13.03 -1.10 -5.11
N ARG A 78 -14.34 -1.10 -5.37
CA ARG A 78 -15.34 -1.20 -4.30
C ARG A 78 -15.16 -2.48 -3.46
N GLY A 79 -14.83 -3.61 -4.11
CA GLY A 79 -14.52 -4.87 -3.44
C GLY A 79 -13.21 -4.85 -2.64
N ALA A 80 -12.22 -4.09 -3.10
CA ALA A 80 -10.93 -3.93 -2.42
C ALA A 80 -10.99 -2.99 -1.20
N ILE A 81 -11.93 -2.03 -1.18
CA ILE A 81 -12.01 -1.01 -0.12
C ILE A 81 -12.09 -1.60 1.30
N PRO A 82 -12.90 -2.63 1.61
CA PRO A 82 -12.91 -3.24 2.94
C PRO A 82 -11.52 -3.72 3.38
N ALA A 83 -10.79 -4.42 2.51
CA ALA A 83 -9.44 -4.88 2.82
C ALA A 83 -8.46 -3.72 3.04
N LEU A 84 -8.56 -2.66 2.23
CA LEU A 84 -7.75 -1.45 2.38
C LEU A 84 -8.11 -0.63 3.63
N ALA A 85 -9.35 -0.67 4.08
CA ALA A 85 -9.79 0.03 5.29
C ALA A 85 -9.38 -0.73 6.57
N ASP A 86 -9.41 -2.06 6.52
CA ASP A 86 -9.03 -2.92 7.65
C ASP A 86 -7.51 -3.04 7.83
N ASP A 87 -6.70 -2.81 6.77
CA ASP A 87 -5.25 -2.80 6.88
C ASP A 87 -4.74 -1.50 7.55
N PRO A 88 -3.98 -1.60 8.65
CA PRO A 88 -3.55 -0.43 9.42
C PRO A 88 -2.54 0.46 8.68
N THR A 89 -1.83 -0.06 7.68
CA THR A 89 -0.83 0.71 6.92
C THR A 89 -1.53 1.58 5.89
N THR A 90 -2.44 1.00 5.10
CA THR A 90 -3.26 1.74 4.11
C THR A 90 -4.21 2.71 4.78
N ALA A 91 -4.84 2.33 5.90
CA ALA A 91 -5.70 3.24 6.67
C ALA A 91 -4.94 4.47 7.20
N ARG A 92 -3.62 4.38 7.37
CA ARG A 92 -2.78 5.48 7.85
C ARG A 92 -2.14 6.30 6.73
N HIS A 93 -1.76 5.64 5.64
CA HIS A 93 -0.89 6.23 4.61
C HIS A 93 -1.53 6.30 3.22
N GLY A 94 -2.68 5.68 3.03
CA GLY A 94 -3.32 5.52 1.73
C GLY A 94 -2.67 4.41 0.90
N ALA A 95 -3.16 4.30 -0.33
CA ALA A 95 -2.64 3.35 -1.31
C ALA A 95 -2.64 3.94 -2.72
N THR A 96 -1.63 3.59 -3.51
CA THR A 96 -1.69 3.66 -4.97
C THR A 96 -2.09 2.30 -5.51
N VAL A 97 -3.23 2.24 -6.20
CA VAL A 97 -3.72 1.04 -6.89
C VAL A 97 -3.39 1.11 -8.38
N MET A 98 -2.82 0.03 -8.90
CA MET A 98 -2.51 -0.17 -10.31
C MET A 98 -3.20 -1.43 -10.81
N PHE A 99 -3.87 -1.33 -11.95
CA PHE A 99 -4.42 -2.48 -12.65
C PHE A 99 -3.39 -2.98 -13.66
N ILE A 100 -3.12 -4.27 -13.66
CA ILE A 100 -2.18 -4.93 -14.58
C ILE A 100 -2.95 -6.03 -15.32
N GLU A 101 -2.78 -6.15 -16.62
CA GLU A 101 -3.43 -7.21 -17.40
C GLU A 101 -2.87 -8.60 -17.04
N GLY A 102 -3.72 -9.63 -16.97
CA GLY A 102 -3.31 -11.03 -16.89
C GLY A 102 -2.95 -11.52 -15.49
N VAL A 103 -1.77 -12.14 -15.34
CA VAL A 103 -1.22 -12.66 -14.07
C VAL A 103 0.27 -12.36 -13.92
N PRO A 104 0.86 -12.42 -12.70
CA PRO A 104 2.28 -12.16 -12.49
C PRO A 104 3.22 -13.00 -13.37
N GLY A 105 2.83 -14.24 -13.69
CA GLY A 105 3.60 -15.18 -14.50
C GLY A 105 3.76 -14.79 -15.97
N ASP A 106 2.96 -13.83 -16.46
CA ASP A 106 3.04 -13.34 -17.85
C ASP A 106 4.23 -12.38 -18.07
N TYR A 107 4.92 -11.98 -16.99
CA TYR A 107 5.94 -10.95 -17.01
C TYR A 107 7.26 -11.44 -16.43
N ASP A 108 8.37 -11.16 -17.12
CA ASP A 108 9.71 -11.53 -16.62
C ASP A 108 10.13 -10.74 -15.37
N ASN A 109 9.59 -9.52 -15.19
CA ASN A 109 9.91 -8.63 -14.08
C ASN A 109 8.88 -7.51 -13.89
N SER A 110 8.97 -6.79 -12.77
CA SER A 110 8.09 -5.66 -12.43
C SER A 110 8.12 -4.50 -13.43
N GLY A 111 9.24 -4.28 -14.11
CA GLY A 111 9.34 -3.29 -15.18
C GLY A 111 8.47 -3.63 -16.39
N GLN A 112 8.30 -4.93 -16.69
CA GLN A 112 7.37 -5.38 -17.73
C GLN A 112 5.91 -5.30 -17.24
N GLN A 113 5.62 -5.64 -15.98
CA GLN A 113 4.27 -5.48 -15.41
C GLN A 113 3.78 -4.04 -15.56
N LEU A 114 4.62 -3.04 -15.26
CA LEU A 114 4.25 -1.63 -15.42
C LEU A 114 3.94 -1.21 -16.88
N ARG A 115 4.42 -1.97 -17.88
CA ARG A 115 4.04 -1.75 -19.29
C ARG A 115 2.70 -2.37 -19.63
N GLY A 116 2.30 -3.44 -18.95
CA GLY A 116 0.95 -4.02 -18.99
C GLY A 116 -0.05 -3.30 -18.08
N LYS A 117 0.30 -2.10 -17.59
CA LYS A 117 -0.59 -1.31 -16.74
C LYS A 117 -1.82 -0.85 -17.54
N LEU A 118 -2.98 -1.25 -17.06
CA LEU A 118 -4.27 -0.76 -17.53
C LEU A 118 -4.61 0.54 -16.80
N ARG A 119 -5.14 1.51 -17.55
CA ARG A 119 -5.52 2.82 -17.01
C ARG A 119 -7.03 2.96 -17.04
N PRO A 120 -7.70 3.02 -15.87
CA PRO A 120 -9.13 3.32 -15.82
C PRO A 120 -9.43 4.68 -16.47
N GLY A 121 -10.55 4.78 -17.18
CA GLY A 121 -11.02 6.04 -17.73
C GLY A 121 -11.41 7.05 -16.65
N SER A 122 -11.49 8.34 -16.98
CA SER A 122 -11.89 9.39 -16.02
C SER A 122 -13.26 9.13 -15.39
N LYS A 123 -14.16 8.46 -16.11
CA LYS A 123 -15.48 8.07 -15.62
C LYS A 123 -15.42 7.20 -14.36
N VAL A 124 -14.46 6.28 -14.26
CA VAL A 124 -14.26 5.43 -13.07
C VAL A 124 -13.92 6.29 -11.86
N TYR A 125 -13.03 7.27 -12.04
CA TYR A 125 -12.65 8.19 -10.97
C TYR A 125 -13.83 9.06 -10.54
N ASP A 126 -14.58 9.63 -11.49
CA ASP A 126 -15.78 10.42 -11.21
C ASP A 126 -16.82 9.61 -10.42
N GLU A 127 -17.03 8.34 -10.79
CA GLU A 127 -17.97 7.44 -10.13
C GLU A 127 -17.56 7.08 -8.70
N LEU A 128 -16.25 7.01 -8.42
CA LEU A 128 -15.70 6.78 -7.08
C LEU A 128 -15.49 8.09 -6.29
N GLY A 129 -15.73 9.25 -6.93
CA GLY A 129 -15.45 10.57 -6.34
C GLY A 129 -13.97 10.81 -6.07
N LEU A 130 -13.10 10.33 -6.95
CA LEU A 130 -11.63 10.41 -6.83
C LEU A 130 -11.05 11.42 -7.82
N GLU A 131 -9.85 11.93 -7.52
CA GLU A 131 -9.09 12.76 -8.46
C GLU A 131 -8.47 11.91 -9.58
N PHE A 132 -8.73 12.29 -10.84
CA PHE A 132 -8.15 11.60 -12.00
C PHE A 132 -6.63 11.78 -12.07
N GLY A 133 -5.89 10.68 -12.28
CA GLY A 133 -4.43 10.69 -12.28
C GLY A 133 -3.77 9.64 -13.17
N GLU A 134 -2.43 9.60 -13.13
CA GLU A 134 -1.60 8.59 -13.80
C GLU A 134 -1.70 7.19 -13.16
N SER A 135 -2.13 7.15 -11.90
CA SER A 135 -2.43 5.95 -11.12
C SER A 135 -3.61 6.28 -10.20
N MET A 136 -4.32 5.27 -9.70
CA MET A 136 -5.42 5.52 -8.78
C MET A 136 -4.85 5.67 -7.37
N ARG A 137 -4.81 6.91 -6.89
CA ARG A 137 -4.39 7.20 -5.51
C ARG A 137 -5.63 7.28 -4.63
N LEU A 138 -5.58 6.53 -3.54
CA LEU A 138 -6.59 6.51 -2.50
C LEU A 138 -5.94 7.09 -1.25
N SER A 139 -6.34 8.29 -0.86
CA SER A 139 -5.96 8.84 0.43
C SER A 139 -6.63 8.04 1.56
N PRO A 140 -6.14 8.14 2.81
CA PRO A 140 -6.87 7.62 3.96
C PRO A 140 -8.33 8.10 4.02
N GLU A 141 -8.60 9.37 3.69
CA GLU A 141 -9.97 9.88 3.67
C GLU A 141 -10.82 9.26 2.55
N ASP A 142 -10.25 8.96 1.38
CA ASP A 142 -10.97 8.26 0.31
C ASP A 142 -11.32 6.83 0.71
N ILE A 143 -10.38 6.10 1.31
CA ILE A 143 -10.59 4.72 1.78
C ILE A 143 -11.72 4.70 2.81
N ALA A 144 -11.65 5.58 3.82
CA ALA A 144 -12.68 5.67 4.86
C ALA A 144 -14.05 6.04 4.28
N ARG A 145 -14.11 7.07 3.43
CA ARG A 145 -15.35 7.52 2.76
C ARG A 145 -15.99 6.41 1.92
N LEU A 146 -15.19 5.68 1.15
CA LEU A 146 -15.69 4.61 0.31
C LEU A 146 -16.14 3.40 1.13
N ALA A 147 -15.52 3.13 2.28
CA ALA A 147 -15.87 2.03 3.17
C ALA A 147 -17.22 2.25 3.89
N GLU A 148 -17.58 3.51 4.16
CA GLU A 148 -18.87 3.86 4.76
C GLU A 148 -20.08 3.65 3.83
N GLY A 149 -19.83 3.45 2.53
CA GLY A 149 -20.85 3.26 1.51
C GLY A 149 -21.48 4.58 1.08
N SER A 150 -21.36 4.92 -0.22
CA SER A 150 -22.15 5.99 -0.84
C SER A 150 -23.56 5.51 -1.18
#